data_AF-A0A7G6ZAL8-F1
#
_entry.id   AF-A0A7G6ZAL8-F1
#
_cell.length_a   1.000
_cell.length_b   1.000
_cell.length_c   1.000
_cell.angle_alpha   90.00
_cell.angle_beta   90.00
_cell.angle_gamma   90.00
#
_symmetry.space_group_name_H-M   'P 1'
#
loop_
_entity.id
_entity.type
_entity.pdbx_description
1 polymer ?
#
loop_
_entity_poly.entity_id
_entity_poly.type
_entity_poly.pdbx_seq_one_letter_code
_entity_poly.pdbx_strand_id
1 'polypeptide(L)'
;MTTATSIDQTIADFAARVRRRLDDLPDEEIEDLTEGLEADLTEKALDEELGDPDAYATELRSAAGLPPRAAKSVMPWSIDSIRLLQALAASRIRRNRIAGAVLDFAIILRPAWWMLRAWAAFELAILIAGGRGIVSALPDTPFRWFIFAALAIVSVQWGRNLWLPRWMNVVRDLVNVMAILALPFLLTALASSSGWAYAQSVNVQPEPAPAGLTRNGGSVTNIFAYDADGAPITGVQLFDQNGKPLSAKPPGEDFTTMSDGRMLVPSTEVTNGNGWNVYPLESIPLNSIDNMTGRPRADATATPVQAPFARVQPLLTPPPLRDGSGVTPAPAASNEPPASAEPPASSGPPTP
;
A
#
# COMPACT_ATOMS: atom_id res chain seq x y z
N MET A 1 -51.25 -25.67 -38.00
CA MET A 1 -51.12 -24.23 -37.72
C MET A 1 -49.67 -23.78 -37.50
N THR A 2 -48.69 -24.67 -37.30
CA THR A 2 -47.30 -24.30 -36.96
C THR A 2 -46.43 -23.86 -38.15
N THR A 3 -46.77 -24.26 -39.39
CA THR A 3 -46.00 -23.93 -40.60
C THR A 3 -46.25 -22.50 -41.11
N ALA A 4 -47.48 -22.00 -41.02
CA ALA A 4 -47.82 -20.64 -41.45
C ALA A 4 -47.08 -19.57 -40.63
N THR A 5 -47.09 -19.70 -39.30
CA THR A 5 -46.40 -18.77 -38.38
C THR A 5 -44.87 -18.74 -38.60
N SER A 6 -44.27 -19.83 -39.08
CA SER A 6 -42.83 -19.88 -39.35
C SER A 6 -42.46 -19.13 -40.64
N ILE A 7 -43.34 -19.12 -41.63
CA ILE A 7 -43.13 -18.42 -42.90
C ILE A 7 -43.28 -16.91 -42.69
N ASP A 8 -44.31 -16.49 -41.95
CA ASP A 8 -44.53 -15.08 -41.59
C ASP A 8 -43.33 -14.50 -40.82
N GLN A 9 -42.74 -15.27 -39.90
CA GLN A 9 -41.53 -14.86 -39.16
C GLN A 9 -40.31 -14.74 -40.09
N THR A 10 -40.18 -15.62 -41.08
CA THR A 10 -39.08 -15.59 -42.05
C THR A 10 -39.18 -14.36 -42.95
N ILE A 11 -40.39 -13.99 -43.35
CA ILE A 11 -40.67 -12.78 -44.15
C ILE A 11 -40.35 -11.51 -43.35
N ALA A 12 -40.81 -11.44 -42.09
CA ALA A 12 -40.51 -10.32 -41.21
C ALA A 12 -39.00 -10.15 -40.97
N ASP A 13 -38.28 -11.24 -40.74
CA ASP A 13 -36.83 -11.22 -40.57
C ASP A 13 -36.10 -10.81 -41.86
N PHE A 14 -36.61 -11.22 -43.02
CA PHE A 14 -36.09 -10.82 -44.32
C PHE A 14 -36.27 -9.31 -44.55
N ALA A 15 -37.49 -8.79 -44.36
CA ALA A 15 -37.80 -7.37 -44.50
C ALA A 15 -36.99 -6.51 -43.52
N ALA A 16 -36.80 -6.97 -42.28
CA ALA A 16 -35.96 -6.28 -41.30
C ALA A 16 -34.48 -6.21 -41.71
N ARG A 17 -33.94 -7.26 -42.36
CA ARG A 17 -32.57 -7.23 -42.92
C ARG A 17 -32.46 -6.27 -44.10
N VAL A 18 -33.45 -6.26 -44.99
CA VAL A 18 -33.50 -5.30 -46.11
C VAL A 18 -33.49 -3.85 -45.59
N ARG A 19 -34.35 -3.51 -44.62
CA ARG A 19 -34.39 -2.17 -44.00
C ARG A 19 -33.06 -1.80 -43.35
N ARG A 20 -32.43 -2.72 -42.61
CA ARG A 20 -31.10 -2.49 -42.01
C ARG A 20 -30.02 -2.23 -43.06
N ARG A 21 -30.15 -2.82 -44.25
CA ARG A 21 -29.19 -2.66 -45.34
C ARG A 21 -29.35 -1.32 -46.07
N LEU A 22 -30.48 -0.64 -45.87
CA LEU A 22 -30.83 0.69 -46.36
C LEU A 22 -30.64 1.81 -45.31
N ASP A 23 -30.12 1.51 -44.12
CA ASP A 23 -29.89 2.46 -42.98
C ASP A 23 -28.99 3.67 -43.28
N ASP A 24 -28.42 3.75 -44.48
CA ASP A 24 -27.67 4.90 -44.99
C ASP A 24 -28.54 5.97 -45.65
N LEU A 25 -29.83 5.68 -45.90
CA LEU A 25 -30.82 6.60 -46.46
C LEU A 25 -31.63 7.30 -45.35
N PRO A 26 -32.28 8.45 -45.63
CA PRO A 26 -33.25 9.06 -44.71
C PRO A 26 -34.40 8.10 -44.39
N ASP A 27 -34.92 8.14 -43.16
CA ASP A 27 -35.99 7.24 -42.72
C ASP A 27 -37.23 7.29 -43.64
N GLU A 28 -37.58 8.48 -44.14
CA GLU A 28 -38.69 8.68 -45.11
C GLU A 28 -38.47 7.89 -46.41
N GLU A 29 -37.24 7.86 -46.95
CA GLU A 29 -36.94 7.09 -48.18
C GLU A 29 -36.93 5.58 -47.92
N ILE A 30 -36.56 5.14 -46.71
CA ILE A 30 -36.59 3.72 -46.34
C ILE A 30 -38.04 3.23 -46.23
N GLU A 31 -38.92 4.04 -45.66
CA GLU A 31 -40.35 3.76 -45.58
C GLU A 31 -40.97 3.66 -46.96
N ASP A 32 -40.74 4.66 -47.83
CA ASP A 32 -41.25 4.68 -49.21
C ASP A 32 -40.78 3.46 -50.04
N LEU A 33 -39.51 3.08 -49.92
CA LEU A 33 -38.95 1.95 -50.66
C LEU A 33 -39.38 0.59 -50.12
N THR A 34 -39.74 0.50 -48.83
CA THR A 34 -40.15 -0.76 -48.20
C THR A 34 -41.65 -0.82 -47.91
N GLU A 35 -42.42 0.13 -48.42
CA GLU A 35 -43.88 0.10 -48.43
C GLU A 35 -44.38 -1.11 -49.22
N GLY A 36 -45.30 -1.89 -48.65
CA GLY A 36 -45.85 -3.08 -49.30
C GLY A 36 -44.89 -4.29 -49.42
N LEU A 37 -43.60 -4.14 -49.08
CA LEU A 37 -42.58 -5.19 -49.26
C LEU A 37 -42.96 -6.53 -48.61
N GLU A 38 -43.54 -6.51 -47.41
CA GLU A 38 -43.91 -7.74 -46.70
C GLU A 38 -45.08 -8.47 -47.38
N ALA A 39 -45.98 -7.74 -48.06
CA ALA A 39 -47.07 -8.33 -48.82
C ALA A 39 -46.54 -9.00 -50.10
N ASP A 40 -45.65 -8.34 -50.82
CA ASP A 40 -45.00 -8.89 -52.03
C ASP A 40 -44.15 -10.12 -51.70
N LEU A 41 -43.44 -10.10 -50.56
CA LEU A 41 -42.66 -11.24 -50.08
C LEU A 41 -43.56 -12.42 -49.66
N THR A 42 -44.76 -12.14 -49.13
CA THR A 42 -45.75 -13.17 -48.79
C THR A 42 -46.29 -13.86 -50.03
N GLU A 43 -46.60 -13.10 -51.08
CA GLU A 43 -47.02 -13.65 -52.38
C GLU A 43 -45.89 -14.48 -53.00
N LYS A 44 -44.66 -13.93 -53.04
CA LYS A 44 -43.51 -14.63 -53.61
C LYS A 44 -43.13 -15.91 -52.86
N ALA A 45 -43.22 -15.91 -51.54
CA ALA A 45 -42.88 -17.09 -50.72
C ALA A 45 -43.81 -18.30 -50.93
N LEU A 46 -44.98 -18.11 -51.56
CA LEU A 46 -45.89 -19.21 -51.92
C LEU A 46 -45.43 -19.96 -53.18
N ASP A 47 -44.76 -19.26 -54.09
CA ASP A 47 -44.37 -19.77 -55.41
C ASP A 47 -42.85 -20.07 -55.50
N GLU A 48 -42.01 -19.33 -54.75
CA GLU A 48 -40.55 -19.41 -54.84
C GLU A 48 -39.85 -19.21 -53.48
N GLU A 49 -38.60 -19.68 -53.37
CA GLU A 49 -37.76 -19.46 -52.19
C GLU A 49 -37.25 -18.01 -52.15
N LEU A 50 -37.36 -17.37 -50.98
CA LEU A 50 -36.84 -16.01 -50.76
C LEU A 50 -35.31 -16.04 -50.86
N GLY A 51 -34.74 -15.24 -51.77
CA GLY A 51 -33.30 -15.21 -52.07
C GLY A 51 -32.43 -14.59 -50.98
N ASP A 52 -31.36 -13.88 -51.35
CA ASP A 52 -30.51 -13.17 -50.39
C ASP A 52 -31.06 -11.75 -50.09
N PRO A 53 -31.40 -11.42 -48.83
CA PRO A 53 -31.89 -10.08 -48.46
C PRO A 53 -30.92 -8.94 -48.81
N ASP A 54 -29.60 -9.17 -48.78
CA ASP A 54 -28.61 -8.13 -49.09
C ASP A 54 -28.55 -7.82 -50.59
N ALA A 55 -28.69 -8.86 -51.42
CA ALA A 55 -28.84 -8.73 -52.87
C ALA A 55 -30.15 -8.00 -53.20
N TYR A 56 -31.26 -8.39 -52.56
CA TYR A 56 -32.56 -7.75 -52.75
C TYR A 56 -32.55 -6.26 -52.39
N ALA A 57 -31.92 -5.88 -51.29
CA ALA A 57 -31.75 -4.47 -50.91
C ALA A 57 -30.89 -3.67 -51.91
N THR A 58 -29.97 -4.34 -52.63
CA THR A 58 -29.14 -3.72 -53.66
C THR A 58 -29.93 -3.55 -54.96
N GLU A 59 -30.74 -4.53 -55.33
CA GLU A 59 -31.65 -4.48 -56.46
C GLU A 59 -32.72 -3.38 -56.26
N LEU A 60 -33.35 -3.33 -55.10
CA LEU A 60 -34.35 -2.31 -54.75
C LEU A 60 -33.79 -0.89 -54.85
N ARG A 61 -32.55 -0.70 -54.35
CA ARG A 61 -31.80 0.56 -54.47
C ARG A 61 -31.49 0.91 -55.94
N SER A 62 -31.10 -0.08 -56.74
CA SER A 62 -30.82 0.13 -58.16
C SER A 62 -32.07 0.47 -58.97
N ALA A 63 -33.21 -0.13 -58.63
CA ALA A 63 -34.51 0.14 -59.24
C ALA A 63 -35.01 1.56 -58.90
N ALA A 64 -34.70 2.03 -57.69
CA ALA A 64 -34.94 3.42 -57.26
C ALA A 64 -33.96 4.45 -57.86
N GLY A 65 -32.99 4.02 -58.66
CA GLY A 65 -31.96 4.90 -59.23
C GLY A 65 -30.95 5.44 -58.21
N LEU A 66 -30.89 4.84 -57.02
CA LEU A 66 -30.00 5.26 -55.94
C LEU A 66 -28.58 4.69 -56.12
N PRO A 67 -27.52 5.45 -55.77
CA PRO A 67 -26.15 5.00 -55.92
C PRO A 67 -25.84 3.82 -54.99
N PRO A 68 -24.95 2.88 -55.38
CA PRO A 68 -24.57 1.76 -54.53
C PRO A 68 -24.02 2.27 -53.20
N ARG A 69 -24.42 1.62 -52.08
CA ARG A 69 -23.99 2.01 -50.74
C ARG A 69 -22.46 2.10 -50.70
N ALA A 70 -21.95 3.30 -50.43
CA ALA A 70 -20.54 3.48 -50.15
C ALA A 70 -20.21 2.62 -48.93
N ALA A 71 -19.36 1.60 -49.10
CA ALA A 71 -18.81 0.88 -47.97
C ALA A 71 -18.26 1.94 -47.00
N LYS A 72 -18.70 1.93 -45.74
CA LYS A 72 -18.10 2.76 -44.69
C LYS A 72 -16.65 2.34 -44.58
N SER A 73 -15.81 2.91 -45.42
CA SER A 73 -14.36 2.83 -45.36
C SER A 73 -14.02 3.54 -44.07
N VAL A 74 -13.86 2.77 -42.99
CA VAL A 74 -13.16 3.20 -41.80
C VAL A 74 -11.73 3.46 -42.27
N MET A 75 -11.48 4.67 -42.75
CA MET A 75 -10.23 5.05 -43.38
C MET A 75 -9.15 4.90 -42.31
N PRO A 76 -8.22 3.94 -42.43
CA PRO A 76 -7.11 3.88 -41.51
C PRO A 76 -6.28 5.13 -41.77
N TRP A 77 -5.96 5.88 -40.71
CA TRP A 77 -5.14 7.07 -40.78
C TRP A 77 -3.85 6.74 -41.55
N SER A 78 -3.77 7.19 -42.81
CA SER A 78 -2.75 6.72 -43.74
C SER A 78 -1.39 7.24 -43.31
N ILE A 79 -0.34 6.42 -43.44
CA ILE A 79 1.06 6.81 -43.14
C ILE A 79 1.43 8.14 -43.83
N ASP A 80 0.81 8.43 -44.98
CA ASP A 80 1.00 9.68 -45.72
C ASP A 80 0.48 10.92 -45.00
N SER A 81 -0.63 10.83 -44.26
CA SER A 81 -1.14 11.96 -43.46
C SER A 81 -0.23 12.25 -42.26
N ILE A 82 0.39 11.23 -41.66
CA ILE A 82 1.44 11.40 -40.63
C ILE A 82 2.69 12.05 -41.22
N ARG A 83 3.13 11.64 -42.41
CA ARG A 83 4.31 12.23 -43.09
C ARG A 83 4.09 13.70 -43.46
N LEU A 84 2.88 14.05 -43.88
CA LEU A 84 2.52 15.43 -44.23
C LEU A 84 2.51 16.32 -42.98
N LEU A 85 1.95 15.84 -41.88
CA LEU A 85 2.00 16.52 -40.58
C LEU A 85 3.44 16.67 -40.07
N GLN A 86 4.29 15.65 -40.22
CA GLN A 86 5.71 15.73 -39.87
C GLN A 86 6.45 16.78 -40.70
N ALA A 87 6.19 16.87 -42.00
CA ALA A 87 6.80 17.87 -42.89
C ALA A 87 6.36 19.31 -42.54
N LEU A 88 5.09 19.50 -42.22
CA LEU A 88 4.54 20.78 -41.78
C LEU A 88 5.08 21.19 -40.40
N ALA A 89 5.17 20.25 -39.45
CA ALA A 89 5.76 20.50 -38.15
C ALA A 89 7.25 20.83 -38.26
N ALA A 90 8.00 20.07 -39.06
CA ALA A 90 9.45 20.26 -39.21
C ALA A 90 9.81 21.55 -39.96
N SER A 91 8.96 22.03 -40.87
CA SER A 91 9.13 23.34 -41.51
C SER A 91 8.76 24.49 -40.56
N ARG A 92 7.75 24.31 -39.71
CA ARG A 92 7.37 25.30 -38.68
C ARG A 92 8.41 25.43 -37.57
N ILE A 93 8.98 24.31 -37.14
CA ILE A 93 10.07 24.26 -36.14
C ILE A 93 11.34 24.91 -36.68
N ARG A 94 11.73 24.62 -37.94
CA ARG A 94 12.92 25.24 -38.57
C ARG A 94 12.80 26.74 -38.83
N ARG A 95 11.60 27.31 -38.89
CA ARG A 95 11.42 28.77 -38.94
C ARG A 95 11.79 29.45 -37.62
N ASN A 96 11.74 28.74 -36.49
CA ASN A 96 12.12 29.29 -35.20
C ASN A 96 13.55 28.88 -34.84
N ARG A 97 14.46 29.85 -34.73
CA ARG A 97 15.88 29.65 -34.42
C ARG A 97 16.10 28.87 -33.12
N ILE A 98 15.26 29.11 -32.11
CA ILE A 98 15.32 28.43 -30.81
C ILE A 98 14.86 26.97 -30.95
N ALA A 99 13.74 26.73 -31.63
CA ALA A 99 13.21 25.38 -31.81
C ALA A 99 14.11 24.52 -32.73
N GLY A 100 14.76 25.13 -33.72
CA GLY A 100 15.81 24.51 -34.53
C GLY A 100 17.02 24.11 -33.68
N ALA A 101 17.54 25.02 -32.85
CA ALA A 101 18.67 24.72 -31.96
C ALA A 101 18.35 23.61 -30.94
N VAL A 102 17.14 23.60 -30.37
CA VAL A 102 16.68 22.52 -29.48
C VAL A 102 16.57 21.19 -30.22
N LEU A 103 16.08 21.20 -31.45
CA LEU A 103 16.00 19.99 -32.29
C LEU A 103 17.38 19.47 -32.64
N ASP A 104 18.32 20.33 -33.02
CA ASP A 104 19.70 19.96 -33.32
C ASP A 104 20.40 19.38 -32.08
N PHE A 105 20.18 19.97 -30.91
CA PHE A 105 20.65 19.42 -29.64
C PHE A 105 20.00 18.05 -29.32
N ALA A 106 18.69 17.90 -29.50
CA ALA A 106 18.00 16.63 -29.32
C ALA A 106 18.48 15.54 -30.30
N ILE A 107 18.86 15.93 -31.52
CA ILE A 107 19.46 15.04 -32.52
C ILE A 107 20.84 14.54 -32.06
N ILE A 108 21.63 15.39 -31.41
CA ILE A 108 22.91 15.00 -30.80
C ILE A 108 22.67 14.00 -29.65
N LEU A 109 21.57 14.15 -28.90
CA LEU A 109 21.18 13.24 -27.81
C LEU A 109 20.51 11.93 -28.27
N ARG A 110 20.45 11.64 -29.58
CA ARG A 110 19.93 10.36 -30.09
C ARG A 110 20.53 9.12 -29.40
N PRO A 111 21.85 9.06 -29.11
CA PRO A 111 22.42 7.93 -28.39
C PRO A 111 21.89 7.81 -26.95
N ALA A 112 21.66 8.94 -26.27
CA ALA A 112 21.09 8.95 -24.93
C ALA A 112 19.64 8.44 -24.94
N TRP A 113 18.86 8.77 -25.98
CA TRP A 113 17.51 8.21 -26.15
C TRP A 113 17.51 6.69 -26.26
N TRP A 114 18.48 6.10 -26.98
CA TRP A 114 18.58 4.64 -27.09
C TRP A 114 18.79 3.97 -25.73
N MET A 115 19.59 4.59 -24.86
CA MET A 115 19.83 4.12 -23.49
C MET A 115 18.57 4.27 -22.62
N LEU A 116 17.91 5.44 -22.67
CA LEU A 116 16.67 5.67 -21.92
C LEU A 116 15.57 4.68 -22.32
N ARG A 117 15.42 4.41 -23.62
CA ARG A 117 14.48 3.41 -24.11
C ARG A 117 14.82 2.00 -23.64
N ALA A 118 16.11 1.63 -23.66
CA ALA A 118 16.55 0.32 -23.17
C ALA A 118 16.27 0.16 -21.68
N TRP A 119 16.52 1.20 -20.89
CA TRP A 119 16.20 1.22 -19.47
C TRP A 119 14.69 1.11 -19.21
N ALA A 120 13.88 1.90 -19.93
CA ALA A 120 12.42 1.82 -19.81
C ALA A 120 11.86 0.44 -20.18
N ALA A 121 12.39 -0.18 -21.25
CA ALA A 121 12.01 -1.54 -21.65
C ALA A 121 12.43 -2.59 -20.62
N PHE A 122 13.61 -2.43 -20.02
CA PHE A 122 14.12 -3.30 -18.97
C PHE A 122 13.24 -3.25 -17.71
N GLU A 123 12.93 -2.05 -17.20
CA GLU A 123 12.07 -1.87 -16.04
C GLU A 123 10.65 -2.41 -16.30
N LEU A 124 10.10 -2.14 -17.49
CA LEU A 124 8.79 -2.67 -17.87
C LEU A 124 8.79 -4.21 -17.95
N ALA A 125 9.87 -4.82 -18.46
CA ALA A 125 10.00 -6.27 -18.51
C ALA A 125 10.04 -6.89 -17.09
N ILE A 126 10.72 -6.24 -16.14
CA ILE A 126 10.74 -6.68 -14.73
C ILE A 126 9.36 -6.56 -14.10
N LEU A 127 8.65 -5.44 -14.34
CA LEU A 127 7.30 -5.24 -13.84
C LEU A 127 6.33 -6.31 -14.37
N ILE A 128 6.38 -6.60 -15.67
CA ILE A 128 5.53 -7.62 -16.31
C ILE A 128 5.87 -9.03 -15.79
N ALA A 129 7.15 -9.32 -15.53
CA ALA A 129 7.59 -10.60 -14.98
C ALA A 129 7.20 -10.82 -13.50
N GLY A 130 6.38 -9.95 -12.91
CA GLY A 130 5.93 -10.04 -11.52
C GLY A 130 6.94 -9.49 -10.51
N GLY A 131 7.94 -8.74 -10.97
CA GLY A 131 8.87 -8.04 -10.09
C GLY A 131 8.15 -7.00 -9.25
N ARG A 132 7.94 -7.28 -7.96
CA ARG A 132 7.42 -6.32 -6.97
C ARG A 132 8.49 -5.33 -6.47
N GLY A 133 9.58 -5.19 -7.22
CA GLY A 133 10.72 -4.37 -6.85
C GLY A 133 10.46 -2.89 -7.07
N ILE A 134 11.06 -2.06 -6.22
CA ILE A 134 11.09 -0.62 -6.39
C ILE A 134 11.97 -0.30 -7.62
N VAL A 135 11.51 0.61 -8.49
CA VAL A 135 12.27 1.06 -9.67
C VAL A 135 13.64 1.56 -9.21
N SER A 136 14.69 0.95 -9.76
CA SER A 136 16.08 1.19 -9.36
C SER A 136 16.85 1.77 -10.53
N ALA A 137 17.80 2.68 -10.24
CA ALA A 137 18.59 3.31 -11.29
C ALA A 137 19.51 2.31 -12.01
N LEU A 138 19.96 1.29 -11.28
CA LEU A 138 20.90 0.28 -11.77
C LEU A 138 20.43 -1.13 -11.39
N PRO A 139 20.76 -2.14 -12.20
CA PRO A 139 20.52 -3.53 -11.84
C PRO A 139 21.28 -3.94 -10.57
N ASP A 140 20.63 -4.73 -9.72
CA ASP A 140 21.15 -5.25 -8.45
C ASP A 140 21.86 -6.60 -8.58
N THR A 141 21.62 -7.33 -9.67
CA THR A 141 22.14 -8.69 -9.89
C THR A 141 22.87 -8.82 -11.23
N PRO A 142 23.91 -9.68 -11.33
CA PRO A 142 24.66 -9.89 -12.58
C PRO A 142 23.78 -10.32 -13.75
N PHE A 143 22.77 -11.17 -13.48
CA PHE A 143 21.82 -11.63 -14.49
C PHE A 143 21.00 -10.46 -15.08
N ARG A 144 20.52 -9.54 -14.23
CA ARG A 144 19.80 -8.36 -14.71
C ARG A 144 20.70 -7.39 -15.47
N TRP A 145 21.98 -7.29 -15.11
CA TRP A 145 22.97 -6.57 -15.91
C TRP A 145 23.12 -7.13 -17.33
N PHE A 146 23.16 -8.46 -17.48
CA PHE A 146 23.20 -9.09 -18.81
C PHE A 146 21.96 -8.76 -19.64
N ILE A 147 20.76 -8.85 -19.06
CA ILE A 147 19.51 -8.50 -19.75
C ILE A 147 19.51 -7.03 -20.17
N PHE A 148 19.88 -6.13 -19.26
CA PHE A 148 19.96 -4.70 -19.55
C PHE A 148 20.96 -4.41 -20.68
N ALA A 149 22.15 -5.00 -20.63
CA ALA A 149 23.16 -4.86 -21.68
C ALA A 149 22.65 -5.37 -23.04
N ALA A 150 21.97 -6.53 -23.06
CA ALA A 150 21.37 -7.06 -24.28
C ALA A 150 20.30 -6.11 -24.85
N LEU A 151 19.39 -5.60 -24.01
CA LEU A 151 18.37 -4.62 -24.40
C LEU A 151 18.99 -3.30 -24.87
N ALA A 152 20.08 -2.85 -24.26
CA ALA A 152 20.82 -1.67 -24.67
C ALA A 152 21.42 -1.85 -26.07
N ILE A 153 22.10 -2.98 -26.32
CA ILE A 153 22.66 -3.29 -27.65
C ILE A 153 21.55 -3.35 -28.69
N VAL A 154 20.47 -4.09 -28.41
CA VAL A 154 19.31 -4.17 -29.33
C VAL A 154 18.77 -2.77 -29.58
N SER A 155 18.54 -1.96 -28.54
CA SER A 155 18.03 -0.60 -28.68
C SER A 155 18.94 0.29 -29.55
N VAL A 156 20.26 0.22 -29.36
CA VAL A 156 21.22 0.99 -30.17
C VAL A 156 21.18 0.53 -31.64
N GLN A 157 21.25 -0.77 -31.90
CA GLN A 157 21.24 -1.28 -33.27
C GLN A 157 19.91 -1.02 -33.99
N TRP A 158 18.81 -1.03 -33.23
CA TRP A 158 17.48 -0.68 -33.74
C TRP A 158 17.37 0.81 -34.07
N GLY A 159 18.00 1.66 -33.26
CA GLY A 159 18.11 3.10 -33.49
C GLY A 159 19.01 3.46 -34.67
N ARG A 160 20.01 2.63 -34.98
CA ARG A 160 20.89 2.76 -36.15
C ARG A 160 20.31 2.18 -37.44
N ASN A 161 19.12 1.56 -37.36
CA ASN A 161 18.43 0.94 -38.48
C ASN A 161 19.20 -0.22 -39.14
N LEU A 162 20.12 -0.87 -38.40
CA LEU A 162 21.05 -1.85 -38.96
C LEU A 162 20.48 -3.29 -39.02
N TRP A 163 19.38 -3.60 -38.30
CA TRP A 163 18.89 -4.99 -38.08
C TRP A 163 17.38 -5.21 -38.32
N LEU A 164 16.73 -4.44 -39.22
CA LEU A 164 15.27 -4.41 -39.33
C LEU A 164 14.70 -4.98 -40.65
N PRO A 165 14.11 -6.19 -40.65
CA PRO A 165 13.12 -6.56 -41.64
C PRO A 165 11.84 -5.70 -41.48
N ARG A 166 11.14 -5.43 -42.58
CA ARG A 166 10.05 -4.41 -42.64
C ARG A 166 8.92 -4.59 -41.63
N TRP A 167 8.57 -5.82 -41.25
CA TRP A 167 7.50 -6.13 -40.29
C TRP A 167 7.83 -5.71 -38.85
N MET A 168 9.12 -5.65 -38.52
CA MET A 168 9.61 -5.34 -37.18
C MET A 168 9.64 -3.82 -36.90
N ASN A 169 9.32 -2.99 -37.91
CA ASN A 169 9.09 -1.55 -37.75
C ASN A 169 7.86 -1.23 -36.89
N VAL A 170 6.78 -2.01 -37.01
CA VAL A 170 5.57 -1.82 -36.20
C VAL A 170 5.85 -2.09 -34.73
N VAL A 171 6.59 -3.18 -34.45
CA VAL A 171 7.02 -3.53 -33.09
C VAL A 171 7.93 -2.45 -32.53
N ARG A 172 8.87 -1.93 -33.34
CA ARG A 172 9.74 -0.82 -32.92
C ARG A 172 8.93 0.40 -32.52
N ASP A 173 7.98 0.81 -33.34
CA ASP A 173 7.20 2.02 -33.12
C ASP A 173 6.30 1.84 -31.88
N LEU A 174 5.71 0.65 -31.67
CA LEU A 174 4.99 0.30 -30.45
C LEU A 174 5.87 0.40 -29.20
N VAL A 175 7.06 -0.21 -29.22
CA VAL A 175 8.04 -0.15 -28.12
C VAL A 175 8.47 1.29 -27.85
N ASN A 176 8.61 2.10 -28.91
CA ASN A 176 9.00 3.50 -28.78
C ASN A 176 7.87 4.33 -28.14
N VAL A 177 6.62 4.11 -28.52
CA VAL A 177 5.44 4.74 -27.90
C VAL A 177 5.31 4.30 -26.44
N MET A 178 5.44 3.00 -26.15
CA MET A 178 5.41 2.48 -24.79
C MET A 178 6.51 3.08 -23.92
N ALA A 179 7.73 3.20 -24.44
CA ALA A 179 8.83 3.83 -23.71
C ALA A 179 8.56 5.31 -23.42
N ILE A 180 8.03 6.07 -24.38
CA ILE A 180 7.66 7.48 -24.19
C ILE A 180 6.57 7.61 -23.10
N LEU A 181 5.55 6.74 -23.13
CA LEU A 181 4.46 6.77 -22.16
C LEU A 181 4.90 6.30 -20.77
N ALA A 182 5.77 5.29 -20.68
CA ALA A 182 6.23 4.72 -19.41
C ALA A 182 7.29 5.59 -18.72
N LEU A 183 8.16 6.25 -19.49
CA LEU A 183 9.27 7.06 -18.97
C LEU A 183 8.89 8.05 -17.85
N PRO A 184 7.83 8.89 -17.97
CA PRO A 184 7.47 9.80 -16.88
C PRO A 184 7.12 9.05 -15.59
N PHE A 185 6.34 7.96 -15.68
CA PHE A 185 5.98 7.15 -14.51
C PHE A 185 7.21 6.48 -13.89
N LEU A 186 8.10 5.92 -14.71
CA LEU A 186 9.33 5.28 -14.25
C LEU A 186 10.28 6.30 -13.58
N LEU A 187 10.40 7.50 -14.12
CA LEU A 187 11.20 8.58 -13.52
C LEU A 187 10.61 9.07 -12.19
N THR A 188 9.28 9.21 -12.11
CA THR A 188 8.60 9.55 -10.85
C THR A 188 8.77 8.44 -9.81
N ALA A 189 8.64 7.17 -10.23
CA ALA A 189 8.89 6.03 -9.35
C ALA A 189 10.34 5.98 -8.85
N LEU A 190 11.32 6.27 -9.72
CA LEU A 190 12.74 6.34 -9.36
C LEU A 190 13.07 7.52 -8.42
N ALA A 191 12.46 8.69 -8.65
CA ALA A 191 12.63 9.85 -7.77
C ALA A 191 12.01 9.58 -6.40
N SER A 192 10.82 8.96 -6.38
CA SER A 192 10.15 8.54 -5.15
C SER A 192 10.99 7.52 -4.39
N SER A 193 11.51 6.49 -5.07
CA SER A 193 12.33 5.45 -4.45
C SER A 193 13.59 6.00 -3.79
N SER A 194 14.26 6.93 -4.46
CA SER A 194 15.42 7.65 -3.93
C SER A 194 15.05 8.48 -2.70
N GLY A 195 13.88 9.12 -2.70
CA GLY A 195 13.34 9.85 -1.56
C GLY A 195 13.03 8.96 -0.36
N TRP A 196 12.46 7.77 -0.57
CA TRP A 196 12.21 6.78 0.49
C TRP A 196 13.51 6.22 1.07
N ALA A 197 14.48 5.86 0.22
CA ALA A 197 15.78 5.37 0.66
C ALA A 197 16.56 6.44 1.45
N TYR A 198 16.54 7.69 0.96
CA TYR A 198 17.13 8.82 1.68
C TYR A 198 16.41 9.08 3.00
N ALA A 199 15.07 9.10 2.99
CA ALA A 199 14.27 9.27 4.20
C ALA A 199 14.52 8.14 5.21
N GLN A 200 14.75 6.90 4.80
CA GLN A 200 15.18 5.83 5.71
C GLN A 200 16.60 6.02 6.24
N SER A 201 17.52 6.54 5.42
CA SER A 201 18.90 6.79 5.86
C SER A 201 19.03 7.99 6.82
N VAL A 202 18.17 8.99 6.66
CA VAL A 202 18.19 10.24 7.45
C VAL A 202 17.20 10.20 8.61
N ASN A 203 16.08 9.49 8.48
CA ASN A 203 15.36 9.01 9.66
C ASN A 203 16.13 7.83 10.24
N VAL A 204 17.25 8.15 10.89
CA VAL A 204 17.58 7.46 12.13
C VAL A 204 16.39 7.72 13.03
N GLN A 205 15.36 6.86 12.94
CA GLN A 205 14.45 6.67 14.06
C GLN A 205 15.39 6.51 15.26
N PRO A 206 15.31 7.37 16.28
CA PRO A 206 15.96 7.03 17.54
C PRO A 206 15.47 5.62 17.82
N GLU A 207 16.39 4.64 17.83
CA GLU A 207 16.08 3.32 18.38
C GLU A 207 15.26 3.61 19.63
N PRO A 208 13.98 3.18 19.70
CA PRO A 208 13.16 3.43 20.86
C PRO A 208 14.02 3.01 22.04
N ALA A 209 14.38 3.97 22.91
CA ALA A 209 15.34 3.73 24.00
C ALA A 209 14.98 2.36 24.58
N PRO A 210 15.92 1.37 24.55
CA PRO A 210 15.58 -0.04 24.71
C PRO A 210 14.75 -0.13 25.97
N ALA A 211 13.45 -0.36 25.80
CA ALA A 211 12.59 -0.20 26.95
C ALA A 211 12.92 -1.33 27.94
N GLY A 212 12.64 -1.11 29.21
CA GLY A 212 13.24 -1.90 30.30
C GLY A 212 14.32 -1.11 31.05
N LEU A 213 14.83 -1.73 32.12
CA LEU A 213 15.79 -1.08 33.01
C LEU A 213 17.19 -1.13 32.42
N THR A 214 17.86 0.01 32.35
CA THR A 214 19.25 0.09 31.92
C THR A 214 20.10 0.84 32.96
N ARG A 215 21.36 0.45 33.08
CA ARG A 215 22.36 1.09 33.93
C ARG A 215 23.66 1.24 33.13
N ASN A 216 24.09 2.49 32.89
CA ASN A 216 25.29 2.82 32.11
C ASN A 216 25.34 2.14 30.72
N GLY A 217 24.19 2.01 30.06
CA GLY A 217 24.07 1.35 28.76
C GLY A 217 23.97 -0.18 28.79
N GLY A 218 24.14 -0.82 29.95
CA GLY A 218 23.86 -2.24 30.14
C GLY A 218 22.42 -2.50 30.59
N SER A 219 21.79 -3.57 30.09
CA SER A 219 20.46 -3.99 30.55
C SER A 219 20.51 -4.57 31.96
N VAL A 220 19.60 -4.15 32.82
CA VAL A 220 19.37 -4.73 34.15
C VAL A 220 18.31 -5.81 33.98
N THR A 221 18.72 -7.07 34.07
CA THR A 221 17.87 -8.23 33.82
C THR A 221 17.33 -8.88 35.09
N ASN A 222 18.01 -8.69 36.23
CA ASN A 222 17.56 -9.16 37.54
C ASN A 222 18.01 -8.18 38.64
N ILE A 223 17.32 -8.17 39.77
CA ILE A 223 17.57 -7.28 40.91
C ILE A 223 17.67 -8.15 42.18
N PHE A 224 18.65 -7.84 43.04
CA PHE A 224 18.84 -8.52 44.32
C PHE A 224 18.76 -7.47 45.43
N ALA A 225 17.75 -7.61 46.30
CA ALA A 225 17.55 -6.74 47.45
C ALA A 225 18.22 -7.34 48.69
N TYR A 226 18.68 -6.48 49.59
CA TYR A 226 19.25 -6.86 50.88
C TYR A 226 18.62 -6.00 52.00
N ASP A 227 18.47 -6.57 53.18
CA ASP A 227 17.94 -5.90 54.35
C ASP A 227 18.96 -4.96 55.00
N ALA A 228 18.54 -4.31 56.09
CA ALA A 228 19.38 -3.37 56.84
C ALA A 228 20.62 -4.04 57.46
N ASP A 229 20.57 -5.35 57.75
CA ASP A 229 21.68 -6.15 58.27
C ASP A 229 22.57 -6.72 57.14
N GLY A 230 22.20 -6.43 55.89
CA GLY A 230 22.87 -6.83 54.67
C GLY A 230 22.55 -8.25 54.20
N ALA A 231 21.54 -8.93 54.76
CA ALA A 231 21.11 -10.25 54.31
C ALA A 231 20.20 -10.15 53.08
N PRO A 232 20.26 -11.10 52.11
CA PRO A 232 19.43 -11.05 50.91
C PRO A 232 17.94 -11.22 51.24
N ILE A 233 17.09 -10.43 50.60
CA ILE A 233 15.62 -10.52 50.70
C ILE A 233 15.08 -11.08 49.37
N THR A 234 14.11 -11.99 49.47
CA THR A 234 13.39 -12.57 48.34
C THR A 234 11.91 -12.16 48.34
N GLY A 235 11.23 -12.27 47.20
CA GLY A 235 9.80 -11.96 47.09
C GLY A 235 9.48 -10.46 47.15
N VAL A 236 10.44 -9.59 46.79
CA VAL A 236 10.27 -8.14 46.89
C VAL A 236 9.62 -7.60 45.61
N GLN A 237 8.51 -6.89 45.75
CA GLN A 237 7.89 -6.18 44.62
C GLN A 237 8.43 -4.76 44.48
N LEU A 238 8.87 -4.40 43.27
CA LEU A 238 9.38 -3.08 42.97
C LEU A 238 8.47 -2.31 42.00
N PHE A 239 8.29 -1.03 42.27
CA PHE A 239 7.49 -0.09 41.48
C PHE A 239 8.28 1.19 41.24
N ASP A 240 7.99 1.88 40.14
CA ASP A 240 8.55 3.20 39.86
C ASP A 240 7.86 4.32 40.67
N GLN A 241 8.32 5.55 40.52
CA GLN A 241 7.77 6.72 41.22
C GLN A 241 6.30 7.04 40.90
N ASN A 242 5.75 6.44 39.83
CA ASN A 242 4.37 6.59 39.40
C ASN A 242 3.50 5.40 39.84
N GLY A 243 4.06 4.44 40.59
CA GLY A 243 3.38 3.22 41.00
C GLY A 243 3.26 2.17 39.89
N LYS A 244 4.03 2.29 38.80
CA LYS A 244 4.07 1.27 37.74
C LYS A 244 5.02 0.15 38.12
N PRO A 245 4.65 -1.13 37.93
CA PRO A 245 5.54 -2.25 38.25
C PRO A 245 6.85 -2.17 37.47
N LEU A 246 7.97 -2.33 38.19
CA LEU A 246 9.31 -2.21 37.63
C LEU A 246 9.74 -3.55 37.02
N SER A 247 9.74 -3.64 35.69
CA SER A 247 10.11 -4.86 34.97
C SER A 247 11.52 -4.77 34.38
N ALA A 248 12.36 -5.74 34.71
CA ALA A 248 13.70 -5.94 34.14
C ALA A 248 13.68 -6.64 32.76
N LYS A 249 12.48 -6.93 32.23
CA LYS A 249 12.29 -7.61 30.94
C LYS A 249 12.36 -6.62 29.76
N PRO A 250 13.01 -7.00 28.64
CA PRO A 250 12.85 -6.29 27.38
C PRO A 250 11.37 -6.23 26.91
N PRO A 251 10.92 -5.12 26.32
CA PRO A 251 9.57 -4.95 25.80
C PRO A 251 9.31 -5.92 24.67
N GLY A 252 8.16 -6.60 24.73
CA GLY A 252 7.74 -7.53 23.68
C GLY A 252 8.40 -8.90 23.72
N GLU A 253 9.41 -9.12 24.56
CA GLU A 253 9.93 -10.46 24.82
C GLU A 253 9.13 -11.12 25.94
N ASP A 254 8.89 -12.43 25.91
CA ASP A 254 8.23 -13.15 27.01
C ASP A 254 9.22 -13.72 28.03
N PHE A 255 10.52 -13.51 27.81
CA PHE A 255 11.60 -14.08 28.58
C PHE A 255 12.84 -13.19 28.50
N THR A 256 13.77 -13.34 29.44
CA THR A 256 15.09 -12.70 29.38
C THR A 256 16.17 -13.77 29.46
N THR A 257 17.04 -13.87 28.45
CA THR A 257 18.11 -14.87 28.44
C THR A 257 19.34 -14.33 29.16
N MET A 258 19.91 -15.12 30.06
CA MET A 258 21.16 -14.83 30.74
C MET A 258 22.37 -15.21 29.89
N SER A 259 23.54 -14.66 30.22
CA SER A 259 24.80 -14.99 29.56
C SER A 259 25.23 -16.46 29.71
N ASP A 260 24.73 -17.16 30.73
CA ASP A 260 25.01 -18.58 30.99
C ASP A 260 24.03 -19.53 30.28
N GLY A 261 23.13 -19.01 29.45
CA GLY A 261 22.16 -19.79 28.70
C GLY A 261 20.93 -20.23 29.51
N ARG A 262 20.74 -19.73 30.73
CA ARG A 262 19.45 -19.87 31.44
C ARG A 262 18.50 -18.74 31.07
N MET A 263 17.21 -18.94 31.33
CA MET A 263 16.18 -17.93 31.07
C MET A 263 15.52 -17.51 32.36
N LEU A 264 15.33 -16.21 32.54
CA LEU A 264 14.57 -15.64 33.64
C LEU A 264 13.07 -15.78 33.37
N VAL A 265 12.33 -16.10 34.43
CA VAL A 265 10.88 -16.30 34.42
C VAL A 265 10.22 -15.43 35.49
N PRO A 266 8.94 -15.04 35.30
CA PRO A 266 8.24 -14.25 36.31
C PRO A 266 7.92 -15.08 37.55
N SER A 267 7.80 -14.42 38.70
CA SER A 267 7.30 -15.08 39.91
C SER A 267 5.83 -15.47 39.76
N THR A 268 5.49 -16.67 40.22
CA THR A 268 4.10 -17.16 40.26
C THR A 268 3.38 -16.79 41.56
N GLU A 269 4.04 -16.09 42.48
CA GLU A 269 3.51 -15.74 43.81
C GLU A 269 2.50 -14.58 43.78
N VAL A 270 2.30 -13.94 42.63
CA VAL A 270 1.38 -12.80 42.47
C VAL A 270 0.07 -13.23 41.83
N THR A 271 -1.03 -13.13 42.58
CA THR A 271 -2.38 -13.58 42.13
C THR A 271 -2.97 -12.73 40.99
N ASN A 272 -2.68 -11.43 40.95
CA ASN A 272 -3.32 -10.46 40.04
C ASN A 272 -2.33 -9.68 39.15
N GLY A 273 -1.13 -10.22 38.94
CA GLY A 273 -0.05 -9.55 38.20
C GLY A 273 0.77 -10.52 37.37
N ASN A 274 1.65 -9.99 36.50
CA ASN A 274 2.48 -10.81 35.62
C ASN A 274 3.76 -11.35 36.29
N GLY A 275 4.00 -11.04 37.57
CA GLY A 275 5.12 -11.57 38.35
C GLY A 275 6.51 -11.02 38.00
N TRP A 276 6.63 -10.17 36.98
CA TRP A 276 7.90 -9.63 36.49
C TRP A 276 8.50 -8.51 37.34
N ASN A 277 7.76 -8.05 38.34
CA ASN A 277 8.20 -7.04 39.30
C ASN A 277 8.62 -7.62 40.66
N VAL A 278 8.60 -8.96 40.80
CA VAL A 278 9.01 -9.66 42.02
C VAL A 278 10.45 -10.12 41.87
N TYR A 279 11.28 -9.79 42.85
CA TYR A 279 12.71 -10.04 42.80
C TYR A 279 13.22 -10.81 44.04
N PRO A 280 14.31 -11.59 43.89
CA PRO A 280 14.99 -11.90 42.62
C PRO A 280 14.14 -12.80 41.73
N LEU A 281 14.27 -12.63 40.41
CA LEU A 281 13.64 -13.52 39.45
C LEU A 281 14.33 -14.89 39.48
N GLU A 282 13.56 -15.93 39.23
CA GLU A 282 14.03 -17.30 39.10
C GLU A 282 14.42 -17.62 37.66
N SER A 283 15.12 -18.73 37.48
CA SER A 283 15.58 -19.18 36.17
C SER A 283 15.19 -20.61 35.85
N ILE A 284 14.97 -20.86 34.57
CA ILE A 284 14.82 -22.20 34.01
C ILE A 284 15.96 -22.48 33.00
N PRO A 285 16.34 -23.75 32.82
CA PRO A 285 17.20 -24.17 31.72
C PRO A 285 16.57 -23.85 30.35
N LEU A 286 17.37 -23.48 29.34
CA LEU A 286 16.88 -23.19 27.99
C LEU A 286 16.16 -24.38 27.33
N ASN A 287 16.59 -25.62 27.62
CA ASN A 287 15.95 -26.83 27.11
C ASN A 287 14.57 -27.12 27.74
N SER A 288 14.19 -26.37 28.77
CA SER A 288 12.86 -26.40 29.38
C SER A 288 11.85 -25.52 28.65
N ILE A 289 12.24 -24.85 27.56
CA ILE A 289 11.33 -24.16 26.65
C ILE A 289 10.71 -25.15 25.65
N ASP A 290 9.45 -24.93 25.34
CA ASP A 290 8.77 -25.56 24.23
C ASP A 290 9.14 -24.85 22.92
N ASN A 291 9.83 -25.55 22.02
CA ASN A 291 10.29 -25.02 20.74
C ASN A 291 9.16 -24.60 19.80
N MET A 292 7.93 -25.09 19.99
CA MET A 292 6.76 -24.73 19.17
C MET A 292 6.07 -23.46 19.68
N THR A 293 6.08 -23.20 20.99
CA THR A 293 5.35 -22.09 21.61
C THR A 293 6.26 -20.99 22.16
N GLY A 294 7.55 -21.26 22.33
CA GLY A 294 8.52 -20.34 22.95
C GLY A 294 8.30 -20.13 24.45
N ARG A 295 7.48 -20.97 25.10
CA ARG A 295 7.11 -20.84 26.52
C ARG A 295 7.77 -21.91 27.38
N PRO A 296 7.96 -21.67 28.70
CA PRO A 296 8.34 -22.72 29.64
C PRO A 296 7.37 -23.90 29.54
N ARG A 297 7.91 -25.11 29.47
CA ARG A 297 7.10 -26.33 29.54
C ARG A 297 6.44 -26.44 30.91
N ALA A 298 5.33 -27.15 30.98
CA ALA A 298 4.59 -27.35 32.22
C ALA A 298 5.38 -28.11 33.30
N ASP A 299 6.39 -28.89 32.92
CA ASP A 299 7.30 -29.61 33.80
C ASP A 299 8.58 -28.81 34.15
N ALA A 300 8.74 -27.60 33.60
CA ALA A 300 9.88 -26.75 33.91
C ALA A 300 9.84 -26.31 35.38
N THR A 301 10.89 -26.64 36.13
CA THR A 301 11.04 -26.20 37.52
C THR A 301 11.92 -24.96 37.55
N ALA A 302 11.36 -23.85 38.03
CA ALA A 302 12.10 -22.63 38.25
C ALA A 302 13.06 -22.79 39.44
N THR A 303 14.27 -22.26 39.29
CA THR A 303 15.34 -22.34 40.29
C THR A 303 15.81 -20.94 40.69
N PRO A 304 16.02 -20.67 41.98
CA PRO A 304 16.51 -19.38 42.44
C PRO A 304 17.85 -19.03 41.80
N VAL A 305 17.97 -17.78 41.34
CA VAL A 305 19.25 -17.25 40.87
C VAL A 305 20.08 -16.83 42.08
N GLN A 306 21.33 -17.30 42.14
CA GLN A 306 22.23 -16.95 43.23
C GLN A 306 22.53 -15.44 43.22
N ALA A 307 22.31 -14.79 44.38
CA ALA A 307 22.67 -13.39 44.55
C ALA A 307 24.20 -13.20 44.44
N PRO A 308 24.66 -12.07 43.89
CA PRO A 308 26.09 -11.82 43.71
C PRO A 308 26.86 -11.72 45.03
N PHE A 309 26.18 -11.41 46.15
CA PHE A 309 26.77 -11.35 47.47
C PHE A 309 25.94 -12.18 48.45
N ALA A 310 26.62 -12.93 49.33
CA ALA A 310 25.94 -13.63 50.42
C ALA A 310 25.48 -12.65 51.52
N ARG A 311 26.20 -11.54 51.69
CA ARG A 311 25.87 -10.43 52.58
C ARG A 311 26.48 -9.15 52.04
N VAL A 312 25.81 -8.02 52.19
CA VAL A 312 26.33 -6.67 51.89
C VAL A 312 26.63 -5.89 53.17
N GLN A 313 27.23 -4.71 53.04
CA GLN A 313 27.49 -3.85 54.19
C GLN A 313 26.18 -3.46 54.90
N PRO A 314 26.06 -3.65 56.22
CA PRO A 314 24.88 -3.21 56.96
C PRO A 314 24.70 -1.70 56.87
N LEU A 315 23.45 -1.26 56.80
CA LEU A 315 23.11 0.15 56.86
C LEU A 315 23.36 0.68 58.28
N LEU A 316 23.92 1.89 58.39
CA LEU A 316 23.96 2.56 59.68
C LEU A 316 22.53 2.79 60.14
N THR A 317 22.19 2.29 61.32
CA THR A 317 20.86 2.51 61.90
C THR A 317 20.63 4.02 61.95
N PRO A 318 19.61 4.56 61.28
CA PRO A 318 19.27 5.96 61.47
C PRO A 318 18.96 6.16 62.96
N PRO A 319 19.31 7.32 63.55
CA PRO A 319 18.90 7.61 64.92
C PRO A 319 17.38 7.41 65.00
N PRO A 320 16.85 6.83 66.09
CA PRO A 320 15.42 6.63 66.22
C PRO A 320 14.73 7.97 65.94
N LEU A 321 13.74 7.96 65.04
CA LEU A 321 12.84 9.08 64.89
C LEU A 321 12.37 9.42 66.30
N ARG A 322 12.59 10.66 66.73
CA ARG A 322 11.97 11.15 67.97
C ARG A 322 10.47 11.03 67.74
N ASP A 323 9.86 9.99 68.33
CA ASP A 323 8.42 9.96 68.50
C ASP A 323 8.05 11.29 69.13
N GLY A 324 7.26 12.09 68.41
CA GLY A 324 6.71 13.35 68.87
C GLY A 324 5.68 13.18 69.99
N SER A 325 5.87 12.21 70.88
CA SER A 325 5.12 12.03 72.12
C SER A 325 5.62 13.01 73.17
N GLY A 326 5.40 14.29 72.89
CA GLY A 326 5.73 15.40 73.77
C GLY A 326 4.72 16.54 73.63
N VAL A 327 3.45 16.22 73.39
CA VAL A 327 2.37 17.19 73.62
C VAL A 327 1.94 17.04 75.09
N THR A 328 2.55 17.84 75.95
CA THR A 328 1.98 18.19 77.25
C THR A 328 0.58 18.76 77.00
N PRO A 329 -0.50 18.22 77.62
CA PRO A 329 -1.82 18.82 77.47
C PRO A 329 -1.80 20.21 78.15
N ALA A 330 -2.02 21.26 77.35
CA ALA A 330 -2.32 22.59 77.86
C ALA A 330 -3.67 22.55 78.62
N PRO A 331 -3.86 23.34 79.70
CA PRO A 331 -5.07 23.27 80.51
C PRO A 331 -6.31 23.66 79.71
N ALA A 332 -7.36 22.86 79.85
CA ALA A 332 -8.66 23.08 79.22
C ALA A 332 -9.26 24.42 79.67
N ALA A 333 -9.52 25.32 78.72
CA ALA A 333 -10.40 26.46 78.94
C ALA A 333 -11.84 25.96 79.01
N SER A 334 -12.43 26.12 80.19
CA SER A 334 -13.80 25.78 80.54
C SER A 334 -14.77 26.65 79.72
N ASN A 335 -15.60 26.03 78.88
CA ASN A 335 -16.76 26.68 78.27
C ASN A 335 -17.93 26.61 79.27
N GLU A 336 -18.27 27.74 79.87
CA GLU A 336 -19.52 27.96 80.60
C GLU A 336 -20.39 28.97 79.80
N PRO A 337 -21.72 28.77 79.71
CA PRO A 337 -22.56 29.33 78.64
C PRO A 337 -23.16 30.71 78.98
N PRO A 338 -23.52 31.55 77.98
CA PRO A 338 -24.36 32.72 78.23
C PRO A 338 -25.83 32.32 78.37
N ALA A 339 -26.46 32.86 79.42
CA ALA A 339 -27.87 32.72 79.76
C ALA A 339 -28.79 33.52 78.83
N SER A 340 -30.04 33.04 78.78
CA SER A 340 -31.25 33.51 78.10
C SER A 340 -31.43 35.00 77.83
N ALA A 341 -31.95 35.29 76.63
CA ALA A 341 -32.96 36.33 76.44
C ALA A 341 -34.07 35.77 75.51
N GLU A 342 -35.30 35.72 76.00
CA GLU A 342 -36.55 35.48 75.25
C GLU A 342 -37.41 36.77 75.27
N PRO A 343 -38.51 36.90 74.49
CA PRO A 343 -38.71 37.97 73.50
C PRO A 343 -39.87 38.91 73.93
N PRO A 344 -40.44 39.78 73.06
CA PRO A 344 -41.54 39.31 72.20
C PRO A 344 -41.80 40.06 70.86
N ALA A 345 -42.65 39.40 70.05
CA ALA A 345 -43.74 39.91 69.20
C ALA A 345 -43.49 40.71 67.88
N SER A 346 -43.73 40.01 66.76
CA SER A 346 -44.74 40.28 65.72
C SER A 346 -45.25 41.71 65.47
N SER A 347 -45.02 42.23 64.26
CA SER A 347 -46.08 42.79 63.38
C SER A 347 -45.54 43.09 61.97
N GLY A 348 -46.36 42.77 60.95
CA GLY A 348 -46.01 42.72 59.53
C GLY A 348 -45.92 44.04 58.73
N PRO A 349 -45.93 43.95 57.38
CA PRO A 349 -45.55 44.98 56.38
C PRO A 349 -46.75 45.95 56.08
N PRO A 350 -46.67 47.02 55.23
CA PRO A 350 -45.94 47.10 53.95
C PRO A 350 -45.44 48.50 53.45
N THR A 351 -44.84 48.44 52.25
CA THR A 351 -44.47 49.39 51.14
C THR A 351 -45.03 50.83 51.10
N PRO A 352 -44.55 51.76 50.22
CA PRO A 352 -43.91 51.61 48.89
C PRO A 352 -42.41 51.94 48.78
#